data_AF-A0A9D2HXK6-F1
#
_entry.id   AF-A0A9D2HXK6-F1
#
_cell.length_a   1.000
_cell.length_b   1.000
_cell.length_c   1.000
_cell.angle_alpha   90.00
_cell.angle_beta   90.00
_cell.angle_gamma   90.00
#
_symmetry.space_group_name_H-M   'P 1'
#
loop_
_entity.id
_entity.type
_entity.pdbx_description
1 polymer ?
#
loop_
_entity_poly.entity_id
_entity_poly.type
_entity_poly.pdbx_seq_one_letter_code
_entity_poly.pdbx_strand_id
1 'polypeptide(L)' 'MISKEVQSVLLFDNGKPFIVSSENVANLNCNNNLYHALLVLSQVKYSSIPVLDNESRIKGIISMPMIINAIMAVDSIRFE' A
#
# COMPACT_ATOMS: atom_id res chain seq x y z
N MET A 1 -27.93 6.21 -13.12
CA MET A 1 -27.12 7.06 -12.21
C MET A 1 -27.42 6.64 -10.79
N ILE A 2 -26.43 6.62 -9.90
CA ILE A 2 -26.66 6.26 -8.49
C ILE A 2 -27.52 7.34 -7.82
N SER A 3 -28.38 6.97 -6.87
CA SER A 3 -29.20 7.96 -6.15
C SER A 3 -28.36 8.75 -5.15
N LYS A 4 -28.78 9.96 -4.79
CA LYS A 4 -28.04 10.83 -3.85
C LYS A 4 -27.92 10.20 -2.47
N GLU A 5 -28.94 9.45 -2.07
CA GLU A 5 -29.02 8.75 -0.79
C GLU A 5 -27.95 7.66 -0.75
N VAL A 6 -27.86 6.84 -1.80
CA VAL A 6 -26.83 5.80 -1.92
C VAL A 6 -25.43 6.43 -1.99
N GLN A 7 -25.28 7.55 -2.70
CA GLN A 7 -23.99 8.27 -2.74
C GLN A 7 -23.53 8.73 -1.35
N SER A 8 -24.45 9.27 -0.54
CA SER A 8 -24.11 9.74 0.80
C SER A 8 -23.62 8.61 1.72
N VAL A 9 -24.27 7.44 1.65
CA VAL A 9 -23.90 6.26 2.45
C VAL A 9 -22.56 5.66 1.99
N LEU A 10 -22.25 5.70 0.70
CA LEU A 10 -21.04 5.08 0.16
C LEU A 10 -19.78 5.94 0.29
N LEU A 11 -19.93 7.27 0.35
CA LEU A 11 -18.78 8.20 0.36
C LEU A 11 -18.50 8.78 1.75
N PHE A 12 -19.49 8.75 2.64
CA PHE A 12 -19.38 9.36 3.95
C PHE A 12 -19.86 8.42 5.06
N ASP A 13 -19.11 8.40 6.16
CA ASP A 13 -19.51 7.83 7.43
C ASP A 13 -19.75 8.96 8.42
N ASN A 14 -21.01 9.17 8.82
CA ASN A 14 -21.40 10.22 9.78
C ASN A 14 -20.84 11.63 9.42
N GLY A 15 -20.84 11.95 8.12
CA GLY A 15 -20.35 13.24 7.61
C GLY A 15 -18.83 13.33 7.41
N LYS A 16 -18.08 12.25 7.65
CA LYS A 16 -16.64 12.17 7.36
C LYS A 16 -16.39 11.36 6.08
N PRO A 17 -15.48 11.80 5.20
CA PRO A 17 -15.13 11.01 4.02
C PRO A 17 -14.41 9.73 4.42
N PHE A 18 -14.63 8.64 3.67
CA PHE A 18 -13.86 7.39 3.85
C PHE A 18 -12.38 7.51 3.43
N ILE A 19 -12.03 8.55 2.68
CA ILE A 19 -10.67 8.77 2.20
C ILE A 19 -9.78 9.22 3.35
N VAL A 20 -8.71 8.46 3.60
CA VAL A 20 -7.64 8.83 4.53
C VAL A 20 -6.68 9.80 3.84
N SER A 21 -6.37 10.90 4.51
CA SER A 21 -5.45 11.90 3.97
C SER A 21 -4.03 11.36 3.81
N SER A 22 -3.32 11.78 2.77
CA SER A 22 -2.03 11.23 2.37
C SER A 22 -0.95 11.32 3.46
N GLU A 23 -0.96 12.38 4.26
CA GLU A 23 -0.04 12.59 5.38
C GLU A 23 -0.21 11.56 6.51
N ASN A 24 -1.36 10.88 6.55
CA ASN A 24 -1.67 9.85 7.53
C ASN A 24 -1.54 8.42 6.95
N VAL A 25 -1.01 8.28 5.72
CA VAL A 25 -0.79 6.99 5.06
C VAL A 25 0.70 6.71 5.00
N ALA A 26 1.11 5.64 5.69
CA ALA A 26 2.46 5.12 5.55
C ALA A 26 2.74 4.76 4.08
N ASN A 27 3.89 5.17 3.58
CA ASN A 27 4.29 4.99 2.18
C ASN A 27 5.78 4.67 2.10
N LEU A 28 6.20 4.18 0.94
CA LEU A 28 7.60 3.92 0.62
C LEU A 28 7.98 4.67 -0.65
N ASN A 29 9.26 5.02 -0.79
CA ASN A 29 9.80 5.49 -2.07
C ASN A 29 10.27 4.30 -2.91
N CYS A 30 10.13 4.37 -4.23
CA CYS A 30 10.56 3.32 -5.15
C CYS A 30 12.05 2.99 -5.09
N ASN A 31 12.86 3.89 -4.53
CA ASN A 31 14.29 3.70 -4.30
C ASN A 31 14.61 2.96 -2.98
N ASN A 32 13.61 2.69 -2.13
CA ASN A 32 13.83 1.91 -0.92
C ASN A 32 13.95 0.42 -1.24
N ASN A 33 14.88 -0.25 -0.56
CA ASN A 33 15.05 -1.70 -0.71
C ASN A 33 13.92 -2.49 -0.01
N LEU A 34 13.80 -3.77 -0.36
CA LEU A 34 12.76 -4.65 0.18
C LEU A 34 12.92 -4.95 1.68
N TYR A 35 14.14 -4.87 2.23
CA TYR A 35 14.36 -5.05 3.67
C TYR A 35 13.74 -3.89 4.47
N HIS A 36 13.95 -2.66 4.01
CA HIS A 36 13.30 -1.48 4.59
C HIS A 36 11.78 -1.57 4.44
N ALA A 37 11.29 -2.01 3.28
CA ALA A 37 9.86 -2.22 3.07
C ALA A 37 9.27 -3.23 4.07
N LEU A 38 9.96 -4.35 4.33
CA LEU A 38 9.57 -5.36 5.31
C LEU A 38 9.51 -4.78 6.73
N LEU A 39 10.51 -3.98 7.11
CA LEU A 39 10.55 -3.31 8.42
C LEU A 39 9.35 -2.38 8.60
N VAL A 40 9.08 -1.50 7.64
CA VAL A 40 7.93 -0.59 7.68
C VAL A 40 6.63 -1.39 7.76
N LEU A 41 6.45 -2.37 6.88
CA LEU A 41 5.25 -3.22 6.84
C LEU A 41 5.02 -4.02 8.14
N SER A 42 6.08 -4.36 8.88
CA SER A 42 5.97 -5.04 10.19
C SER A 42 5.47 -4.15 11.33
N GLN A 43 5.58 -2.83 11.18
CA GLN A 43 5.22 -1.84 12.21
C GLN A 43 3.88 -1.17 11.91
N VAL A 44 3.51 -1.07 10.64
CA VAL A 44 2.23 -0.49 10.24
C VAL A 44 1.09 -1.50 10.39
N LYS A 45 -0.12 -1.01 10.65
CA LYS A 45 -1.33 -1.83 10.78
C LYS A 45 -2.00 -2.16 9.43
N TYR A 46 -1.35 -1.81 8.32
CA TYR A 46 -1.87 -2.00 6.97
C TYR A 46 -1.17 -3.19 6.31
N SER A 47 -1.95 -4.05 5.65
CA SER A 47 -1.44 -5.21 4.92
C SER A 47 -0.69 -4.84 3.65
N SER A 48 -0.91 -3.64 3.12
CA SER A 48 -0.25 -3.08 1.95
C SER A 48 -0.14 -1.58 2.07
N ILE A 49 0.91 -1.00 1.50
CA ILE A 49 1.15 0.45 1.50
C ILE A 49 1.51 0.93 0.10
N PRO A 50 1.19 2.19 -0.25
CA PRO A 50 1.55 2.78 -1.53
C PRO A 50 3.07 2.96 -1.66
N VAL A 51 3.56 2.79 -2.88
CA VAL A 51 4.94 3.11 -3.30
C VAL A 51 4.89 4.35 -4.18
N LEU A 52 5.69 5.34 -3.83
CA LEU A 52 5.76 6.66 -4.48
C LEU A 52 7.11 6.83 -5.19
N ASP A 53 7.16 7.73 -6.18
CA ASP A 53 8.42 8.26 -6.68
C ASP A 53 8.87 9.51 -5.89
N ASN A 54 9.98 10.11 -6.32
CA ASN A 54 10.54 11.32 -5.70
C ASN A 54 9.65 12.56 -5.88
N GLU A 55 8.67 12.51 -6.78
CA GLU A 55 7.70 13.58 -7.03
C GLU A 55 6.35 13.30 -6.35
N SER A 56 6.35 12.35 -5.39
CA SER A 56 5.17 11.90 -4.63
C SER A 56 4.04 11.33 -5.49
N ARG A 57 4.37 10.81 -6.68
CA ARG A 57 3.38 10.16 -7.56
C ARG A 57 3.32 8.67 -7.26
N ILE A 58 2.12 8.11 -7.28
CA ILE A 58 1.91 6.68 -7.02
C ILE A 58 2.52 5.85 -8.15
N LYS A 59 3.45 4.97 -7.79
CA LYS A 59 4.04 3.96 -8.69
C LYS A 59 3.39 2.60 -8.54
N GLY A 60 2.78 2.32 -7.39
CA GLY A 60 2.07 1.08 -7.14
C GLY A 60 1.80 0.85 -5.65
N ILE A 61 1.63 -0.42 -5.30
CA ILE A 61 1.42 -0.90 -3.93
C ILE A 61 2.40 -2.04 -3.64
N ILE A 62 2.75 -2.19 -2.36
CA ILE A 62 3.59 -3.31 -1.91
C ILE A 62 3.02 -3.90 -0.63
N SER A 63 3.18 -5.22 -0.49
CA SER A 63 2.68 -5.99 0.65
C SER A 63 3.72 -7.01 1.11
N MET A 64 3.61 -7.46 2.36
CA MET A 64 4.50 -8.51 2.90
C MET A 64 4.46 -9.80 2.06
N PRO A 65 3.28 -10.31 1.64
CA PRO A 65 3.21 -11.50 0.79
C PRO A 65 3.95 -11.33 -0.55
N MET A 66 3.89 -10.15 -1.17
CA MET A 66 4.61 -9.89 -2.43
C MET A 66 6.13 -10.02 -2.25
N ILE A 67 6.65 -9.46 -1.15
CA ILE A 67 8.08 -9.50 -0.84
C ILE A 67 8.52 -10.95 -0.57
N ILE A 68 7.78 -11.68 0.27
CA ILE A 68 8.11 -13.07 0.62
C ILE A 68 8.08 -13.97 -0.62
N ASN A 69 7.06 -13.84 -1.47
CA ASN A 69 6.96 -14.61 -2.71
C ASN A 69 8.13 -14.32 -3.66
N ALA A 70 8.57 -13.07 -3.76
CA ALA A 70 9.72 -12.70 -4.58
C ALA A 70 11.02 -13.34 -4.07
N ILE A 71 11.22 -13.38 -2.75
CA ILE A 71 12.39 -14.05 -2.13
C ILE A 71 12.37 -15.55 -2.46
N MET A 72 11.24 -16.22 -2.23
CA MET A 72 11.11 -17.66 -2.50
C MET A 72 11.34 -18.02 -3.97
N ALA A 73 10.90 -17.16 -4.90
CA ALA A 73 11.13 -17.34 -6.33
C ALA A 73 12.61 -17.22 -6.70
N VAL A 74 13.35 -16.31 -6.05
CA VAL A 74 14.80 -16.16 -6.27
C VAL A 74 15.58 -17.36 -5.73
N ASP A 75 15.21 -17.84 -4.55
CA ASP A 75 15.88 -18.99 -3.94
C ASP A 75 15.69 -20.26 -4.78
N SER A 76 14.49 -20.49 -5.31
CA SER A 76 14.20 -21.66 -6.18
C SER A 76 15.02 -21.66 -7.48
N ILE A 77 15.37 -20.49 -8.04
CA ILE A 77 16.24 -20.38 -9.22
C ILE A 77 17.70 -20.73 -8.91
N ARG A 78 18.17 -20.57 -7.66
CA ARG A 78 19.58 -20.82 -7.29
C ARG A 78 19.92 -22.29 -7.04
N PHE A 79 18.91 -23.17 -6.96
CA PHE A 79 19.11 -24.61 -6.74
C PHE A 79 19.13 -25.42 -8.05
N GLU A 80 19.01 -24.76 -9.20
CA GLU A 80 19.31 -25.29 -10.54
C GLU A 80 20.74 -24.91 -10.97
#